data_AF-A0A7W5MPP7-F1
#
_entry.id   AF-A0A7W5MPP7-F1
#
_cell.length_a   1.000
_cell.length_b   1.000
_cell.length_c   1.000
_cell.angle_alpha   90.00
_cell.angle_beta   90.00
_cell.angle_gamma   90.00
#
_symmetry.space_group_name_H-M   'P 1'
#
loop_
_entity.id
_entity.type
_entity.pdbx_description
1 polymer ?
#
loop_
_entity_poly.entity_id
_entity_poly.type
_entity_poly.pdbx_seq_one_letter_code
_entity_poly.pdbx_strand_id
1 'polypeptide(L)'
;MTIRVTWKRLVAALATLAAAGLLFAWSGIFNIAASSGHWAVTEWFLHWTMRNSVKTHSFFDSPDDSIARDGAMVSAAGHFAAACATCHGAPGQRPSPVMQRAMPPAPDLAVNATQWTDKQLFYILRHGVKYSGMPAWGGKGRDDEIRRMVAFVRRLPVMSAAEYRLLSGGATGAGTTDARTLAGATLAGCVACHGADGRGRGQPDIPVLGGQRGGYLEATLAAYADGRRQSAVMANVAAVLTPAQRRALAAHFAAMPGLGAAPARDARARLIVERGLPERQLPACASCHAPGKPQPVLAGQRAVYLAERLRHWRGDEKIVDARQPQQVMPVIARRIPEEMIEPLARYFAGE
;
A
#
# COMPACT_ATOMS: atom_id res chain seq x y z
N MET A 1 -59.69 5.89 -17.75
CA MET A 1 -59.16 4.67 -18.40
C MET A 1 -58.14 4.03 -17.46
N THR A 2 -58.57 3.09 -16.63
CA THR A 2 -57.71 2.43 -15.63
C THR A 2 -56.96 1.27 -16.28
N ILE A 3 -55.66 1.44 -16.52
CA ILE A 3 -54.81 0.38 -17.08
C ILE A 3 -54.61 -0.68 -15.99
N ARG A 4 -55.30 -1.83 -16.11
CA ARG A 4 -55.05 -3.00 -15.26
C ARG A 4 -53.78 -3.71 -15.74
N VAL A 5 -52.67 -3.49 -15.04
CA VAL A 5 -51.41 -4.22 -15.25
C VAL A 5 -51.56 -5.62 -14.65
N THR A 6 -51.62 -6.65 -15.50
CA THR A 6 -51.63 -8.05 -15.04
C THR A 6 -50.20 -8.57 -14.95
N TRP A 7 -49.94 -9.52 -14.04
CA TRP A 7 -48.60 -10.13 -13.87
C TRP A 7 -48.03 -10.68 -15.19
N LYS A 8 -48.87 -11.31 -16.02
CA LYS A 8 -48.47 -11.82 -17.34
C LYS A 8 -48.00 -10.70 -18.28
N ARG A 9 -48.68 -9.54 -18.28
CA ARG A 9 -48.30 -8.38 -19.09
C ARG A 9 -47.01 -7.72 -18.58
N LEU A 10 -46.83 -7.68 -17.25
CA LEU A 10 -45.59 -7.19 -16.65
C LEU A 10 -44.40 -8.07 -17.02
N VAL A 11 -44.52 -9.40 -16.89
CA VAL A 11 -43.47 -10.35 -17.24
C VAL A 11 -43.14 -10.27 -18.73
N ALA A 12 -44.16 -10.25 -19.60
CA ALA A 12 -43.94 -10.12 -21.05
C ALA A 12 -43.23 -8.80 -21.39
N ALA A 13 -43.63 -7.67 -20.78
CA ALA A 13 -42.99 -6.38 -21.00
C ALA A 13 -41.52 -6.39 -20.55
N LEU A 14 -41.21 -6.95 -19.37
CA LEU A 14 -39.84 -7.07 -18.88
C LEU A 14 -38.99 -7.98 -19.77
N ALA A 15 -39.53 -9.09 -20.24
CA ALA A 15 -38.85 -10.00 -21.17
C ALA A 15 -38.55 -9.32 -22.51
N THR A 16 -39.51 -8.59 -23.08
CA THR A 16 -39.32 -7.82 -24.31
C THR A 16 -38.26 -6.73 -24.13
N LEU A 17 -38.27 -6.00 -23.02
CA LEU A 17 -37.24 -5.00 -22.70
C LEU A 17 -35.85 -5.64 -22.58
N ALA A 18 -35.74 -6.79 -21.90
CA ALA A 18 -34.48 -7.52 -21.78
C ALA A 18 -33.97 -8.01 -23.15
N ALA A 19 -34.84 -8.59 -23.97
CA ALA A 19 -34.50 -9.02 -25.33
C ALA A 19 -34.07 -7.85 -26.22
N ALA A 20 -34.78 -6.71 -26.16
CA ALA A 20 -34.41 -5.50 -26.87
C ALA A 20 -33.05 -4.95 -26.42
N GLY A 21 -32.77 -4.96 -25.12
CA GLY A 21 -31.46 -4.57 -24.57
C GLY A 21 -30.32 -5.48 -25.06
N LEU A 22 -30.54 -6.79 -25.10
CA LEU A 22 -29.56 -7.76 -25.63
C LEU A 22 -29.34 -7.57 -27.13
N LEU A 23 -30.40 -7.38 -27.91
CA LEU A 23 -30.29 -7.10 -29.34
C LEU A 23 -29.54 -5.79 -29.60
N PHE A 24 -29.80 -4.74 -28.80
CA PHE A 24 -29.06 -3.49 -28.89
C PHE A 24 -27.56 -3.69 -28.59
N ALA A 25 -27.22 -4.40 -27.51
CA ALA A 25 -25.83 -4.72 -27.19
C ALA A 25 -25.15 -5.56 -28.28
N TRP A 26 -25.87 -6.49 -28.90
CA TRP A 26 -25.37 -7.35 -29.97
C TRP A 26 -25.24 -6.63 -31.32
N SER A 27 -26.09 -5.63 -31.58
CA SER A 27 -26.17 -4.93 -32.87
C SER A 27 -24.92 -4.15 -33.28
N GLY A 28 -24.02 -3.85 -32.34
CA GLY A 28 -22.86 -2.99 -32.57
C GLY A 28 -23.18 -1.51 -32.76
N ILE A 29 -24.45 -1.10 -32.59
CA ILE A 29 -24.89 0.31 -32.71
C ILE A 29 -24.26 1.18 -31.61
N PHE A 30 -24.01 0.61 -30.42
CA PHE A 30 -23.40 1.34 -29.32
C PHE A 30 -21.89 1.49 -29.53
N ASN A 31 -21.44 2.71 -29.81
CA ASN A 31 -20.01 3.01 -29.96
C ASN A 31 -19.29 2.96 -28.60
N ILE A 32 -18.30 2.08 -28.47
CA ILE A 32 -17.48 1.92 -27.26
C ILE A 32 -16.21 2.78 -27.27
N ALA A 33 -16.01 3.63 -28.27
CA ALA A 33 -14.82 4.47 -28.37
C ALA A 33 -14.72 5.42 -27.17
N ALA A 34 -13.67 5.25 -26.35
CA ALA A 34 -13.43 6.14 -25.19
C ALA A 34 -13.26 7.61 -25.61
N SER A 35 -12.83 7.86 -26.84
CA SER A 35 -12.66 9.20 -27.40
C SER A 35 -13.96 9.96 -27.65
N SER A 36 -15.11 9.28 -27.77
CA SER A 36 -16.40 9.97 -27.96
C SER A 36 -17.02 10.47 -26.65
N GLY A 37 -16.45 10.10 -25.50
CA GLY A 37 -17.03 10.44 -24.21
C GLY A 37 -18.28 9.63 -23.86
N HIS A 38 -18.77 9.81 -22.64
CA HIS A 38 -20.12 9.40 -22.27
C HIS A 38 -21.12 10.47 -22.73
N TRP A 39 -22.37 10.06 -22.96
CA TRP A 39 -23.47 11.02 -23.03
C TRP A 39 -23.64 11.72 -21.68
N ALA A 40 -24.09 12.98 -21.68
CA ALA A 40 -24.22 13.77 -20.46
C ALA A 40 -25.03 13.08 -19.35
N VAL A 41 -26.11 12.37 -19.71
CA VAL A 41 -26.92 11.60 -18.76
C VAL A 41 -26.16 10.40 -18.18
N THR A 42 -25.38 9.72 -19.00
CA THR A 42 -24.57 8.56 -18.60
C THR A 42 -23.42 9.00 -17.70
N GLU A 43 -22.73 10.09 -18.06
CA GLU A 43 -21.67 10.68 -17.25
C GLU A 43 -22.20 11.11 -15.87
N TRP A 44 -23.30 11.86 -15.85
CA TRP A 44 -23.97 12.27 -14.62
C TRP A 44 -24.34 11.06 -13.75
N PHE A 45 -24.98 10.05 -14.34
CA PHE A 45 -25.43 8.87 -13.62
C PHE A 45 -24.25 8.09 -13.01
N LEU A 46 -23.21 7.82 -13.80
CA LEU A 46 -22.03 7.08 -13.34
C LEU A 46 -21.30 7.84 -12.22
N HIS A 47 -21.12 9.15 -12.36
CA HIS A 47 -20.48 9.97 -11.33
C HIS A 47 -21.32 10.04 -10.05
N TRP A 48 -22.63 10.20 -10.18
CA TRP A 48 -23.57 10.18 -9.05
C TRP A 48 -23.54 8.82 -8.34
N THR A 49 -23.60 7.71 -9.08
CA THR A 49 -23.50 6.35 -8.53
C THR A 49 -22.17 6.14 -7.81
N MET A 50 -21.06 6.57 -8.39
CA MET A 50 -19.73 6.45 -7.78
C MET A 50 -19.66 7.22 -6.46
N ARG A 51 -20.08 8.51 -6.43
CA ARG A 51 -20.07 9.32 -5.19
C ARG A 51 -20.95 8.73 -4.10
N ASN A 52 -22.14 8.24 -4.44
CA ASN A 52 -23.03 7.61 -3.46
C ASN A 52 -22.47 6.28 -2.96
N SER A 53 -21.90 5.47 -3.84
CA SER A 53 -21.26 4.20 -3.47
C SER A 53 -20.11 4.45 -2.50
N VAL A 54 -19.19 5.37 -2.82
CA VAL A 54 -18.09 5.74 -1.92
C VAL A 54 -18.60 6.26 -0.58
N LYS A 55 -19.63 7.13 -0.58
CA LYS A 55 -20.23 7.65 0.66
C LYS A 55 -20.81 6.53 1.53
N THR A 56 -21.53 5.59 0.94
CA THR A 56 -22.14 4.47 1.65
C THR A 56 -21.10 3.48 2.16
N HIS A 57 -20.19 3.01 1.31
CA HIS A 57 -19.26 1.94 1.66
C HIS A 57 -18.09 2.40 2.52
N SER A 58 -17.63 3.66 2.38
CA SER A 58 -16.59 4.18 3.28
C SER A 58 -17.03 4.25 4.74
N PHE A 59 -18.33 4.21 5.04
CA PHE A 59 -18.81 4.10 6.41
C PHE A 59 -18.51 2.73 7.03
N PHE A 60 -18.53 1.65 6.23
CA PHE A 60 -18.40 0.27 6.70
C PHE A 60 -16.99 -0.31 6.51
N ASP A 61 -16.32 0.02 5.41
CA ASP A 61 -15.06 -0.62 5.00
C ASP A 61 -13.81 0.23 5.28
N SER A 62 -13.97 1.37 5.97
CA SER A 62 -12.88 2.26 6.34
C SER A 62 -12.68 2.30 7.87
N PRO A 63 -11.43 2.37 8.34
CA PRO A 63 -11.13 2.47 9.76
C PRO A 63 -11.81 3.67 10.43
N ASP A 64 -12.19 3.51 11.69
CA ASP A 64 -12.69 4.59 12.54
C ASP A 64 -11.57 5.42 13.19
N ASP A 65 -10.33 4.91 13.19
CA ASP A 65 -9.19 5.60 13.77
C ASP A 65 -8.78 6.83 12.94
N SER A 66 -8.35 7.87 13.65
CA SER A 66 -7.84 9.08 13.00
C SER A 66 -6.56 8.76 12.23
N ILE A 67 -6.46 9.22 10.99
CA ILE A 67 -5.25 9.06 10.19
C ILE A 67 -4.16 9.98 10.75
N ALA A 68 -3.07 9.39 11.26
CA ALA A 68 -1.91 10.14 11.75
C ALA A 68 -1.36 11.05 10.65
N ARG A 69 -1.16 12.34 10.98
CA ARG A 69 -0.84 13.40 10.01
C ARG A 69 0.64 13.79 10.01
N ASP A 70 1.43 13.19 10.91
CA ASP A 70 2.81 13.51 11.18
C ASP A 70 3.77 12.33 10.96
N GLY A 71 4.95 12.62 10.41
CA GLY A 71 6.16 11.81 10.58
C GLY A 71 6.46 10.66 9.60
N ALA A 72 5.50 10.15 8.83
CA ALA A 72 5.71 8.93 8.01
C ALA A 72 5.28 9.07 6.54
N MET A 73 5.66 10.16 5.88
CA MET A 73 5.21 10.44 4.51
C MET A 73 6.18 9.98 3.42
N VAL A 74 7.43 9.64 3.71
CA VAL A 74 8.40 9.31 2.65
C VAL A 74 8.02 8.04 1.90
N SER A 75 7.54 6.99 2.57
CA SER A 75 7.08 5.79 1.88
C SER A 75 5.91 6.09 0.94
N ALA A 76 4.94 6.88 1.42
CA ALA A 76 3.80 7.33 0.63
C ALA A 76 4.22 8.26 -0.52
N ALA A 77 5.12 9.21 -0.29
CA ALA A 77 5.60 10.17 -1.28
C ALA A 77 6.40 9.48 -2.40
N GLY A 78 7.33 8.59 -2.04
CA GLY A 78 8.10 7.80 -3.00
C GLY A 78 7.18 6.90 -3.83
N HIS A 79 6.20 6.26 -3.20
CA HIS A 79 5.22 5.45 -3.92
C HIS A 79 4.33 6.30 -4.83
N PHE A 80 3.83 7.43 -4.35
CA PHE A 80 3.00 8.33 -5.13
C PHE A 80 3.75 8.80 -6.38
N ALA A 81 5.03 9.16 -6.25
CA ALA A 81 5.89 9.52 -7.37
C ALA A 81 6.05 8.37 -8.38
N ALA A 82 6.24 7.14 -7.89
CA ALA A 82 6.47 5.97 -8.75
C ALA A 82 5.20 5.45 -9.45
N ALA A 83 4.02 5.59 -8.85
CA ALA A 83 2.82 4.87 -9.28
C ALA A 83 1.57 5.75 -9.49
N CYS A 84 1.45 6.87 -8.79
CA CYS A 84 0.22 7.69 -8.83
C CYS A 84 0.39 8.96 -9.69
N ALA A 85 1.57 9.59 -9.62
CA ALA A 85 1.83 10.89 -10.23
C ALA A 85 1.74 10.88 -11.76
N THR A 86 2.04 9.74 -12.40
CA THR A 86 1.90 9.55 -13.85
C THR A 86 0.46 9.82 -14.33
N CYS A 87 -0.53 9.49 -13.50
CA CYS A 87 -1.95 9.71 -13.79
C CYS A 87 -2.47 11.00 -13.18
N HIS A 88 -2.12 11.27 -11.92
CA HIS A 88 -2.73 12.33 -11.11
C HIS A 88 -1.94 13.63 -11.04
N GLY A 89 -0.78 13.70 -11.70
CA GLY A 89 0.16 14.81 -11.55
C GLY A 89 0.83 14.81 -10.17
N ALA A 90 1.54 15.89 -9.87
CA ALA A 90 2.22 16.11 -8.61
C ALA A 90 2.25 17.61 -8.29
N PRO A 91 2.58 18.04 -7.07
CA PRO A 91 2.73 19.46 -6.77
C PRO A 91 3.67 20.17 -7.75
N GLY A 92 3.15 21.17 -8.47
CA GLY A 92 3.85 21.88 -9.54
C GLY A 92 3.87 21.19 -10.92
N GLN A 93 3.20 20.05 -11.07
CA GLN A 93 3.09 19.27 -12.31
C GLN A 93 1.64 18.88 -12.55
N ARG A 94 1.02 19.46 -13.58
CA ARG A 94 -0.34 19.05 -13.96
C ARG A 94 -0.36 17.60 -14.43
N PRO A 95 -1.48 16.88 -14.24
CA PRO A 95 -1.68 15.57 -14.87
C PRO A 95 -1.39 15.60 -16.38
N SER A 96 -0.88 14.49 -16.92
CA SER A 96 -0.55 14.43 -18.34
C SER A 96 -1.79 14.67 -19.22
N PRO A 97 -1.65 15.33 -20.39
CA PRO A 97 -2.78 15.55 -21.30
C PRO A 97 -3.47 14.26 -21.75
N VAL A 98 -2.72 13.14 -21.83
CA VAL A 98 -3.27 11.83 -22.16
C VAL A 98 -4.21 11.34 -21.05
N MET A 99 -3.82 11.48 -19.79
CA MET A 99 -4.65 11.06 -18.64
C MET A 99 -5.81 12.03 -18.38
N GLN A 100 -5.70 13.29 -18.80
CA GLN A 100 -6.81 14.24 -18.85
C GLN A 100 -7.84 13.94 -19.95
N ARG A 101 -7.46 13.15 -20.96
CA ARG A 101 -8.38 12.66 -22.02
C ARG A 101 -8.82 11.22 -21.78
N ALA A 102 -8.40 10.59 -20.69
CA ALA A 102 -8.88 9.28 -20.30
C ALA A 102 -10.38 9.34 -19.95
N MET A 103 -11.04 8.18 -19.96
CA MET A 103 -12.45 8.06 -19.61
C MET A 103 -12.60 7.15 -18.37
N PRO A 104 -13.01 7.69 -17.20
CA PRO A 104 -13.06 9.12 -16.87
C PRO A 104 -11.66 9.75 -16.76
N PRO A 105 -11.52 11.09 -16.82
CA PRO A 105 -10.24 11.77 -16.69
C PRO A 105 -9.66 11.58 -15.29
N ALA A 106 -8.34 11.40 -15.20
CA ALA A 106 -7.67 11.29 -13.91
C ALA A 106 -7.74 12.66 -13.18
N PRO A 107 -8.27 12.73 -11.93
CA PRO A 107 -8.35 14.00 -11.21
C PRO A 107 -6.96 14.48 -10.76
N ASP A 108 -6.79 15.80 -10.68
CA ASP A 108 -5.63 16.41 -10.03
C ASP A 108 -5.81 16.31 -8.51
N LEU A 109 -4.98 15.50 -7.86
CA LEU A 109 -5.08 15.26 -6.42
C LEU A 109 -4.60 16.45 -5.58
N ALA A 110 -3.91 17.45 -6.14
CA ALA A 110 -3.66 18.69 -5.42
C ALA A 110 -4.92 19.58 -5.33
N VAL A 111 -5.92 19.33 -6.18
CA VAL A 111 -7.16 20.13 -6.24
C VAL A 111 -8.35 19.32 -5.69
N ASN A 112 -8.62 18.17 -6.29
CA ASN A 112 -9.84 17.39 -6.07
C ASN A 112 -9.81 16.59 -4.76
N ALA A 113 -8.62 16.36 -4.20
CA ALA A 113 -8.45 15.70 -2.93
C ALA A 113 -9.42 16.24 -1.87
N THR A 114 -9.48 17.56 -1.71
CA THR A 114 -10.21 18.28 -0.67
C THR A 114 -11.73 18.02 -0.65
N GLN A 115 -12.28 17.49 -1.74
CA GLN A 115 -13.71 17.19 -1.87
C GLN A 115 -14.14 15.90 -1.13
N TRP A 116 -13.18 15.12 -0.64
CA TRP A 116 -13.40 13.81 -0.04
C TRP A 116 -12.92 13.77 1.41
N THR A 117 -13.65 13.05 2.26
CA THR A 117 -13.23 12.78 3.64
C THR A 117 -12.13 11.72 3.70
N ASP A 118 -11.42 11.65 4.83
CA ASP A 118 -10.35 10.66 5.06
C ASP A 118 -10.82 9.22 4.85
N LYS A 119 -12.03 8.86 5.34
CA LYS A 119 -12.65 7.55 5.10
C LYS A 119 -12.94 7.31 3.61
N GLN A 120 -13.46 8.31 2.91
CA GLN A 120 -13.78 8.16 1.49
C GLN A 120 -12.52 7.94 0.64
N LEU A 121 -11.43 8.62 0.97
CA LEU A 121 -10.14 8.44 0.30
C LEU A 121 -9.53 7.10 0.63
N PHE A 122 -9.61 6.68 1.89
CA PHE A 122 -9.20 5.34 2.28
C PHE A 122 -9.92 4.28 1.45
N TYR A 123 -11.25 4.39 1.34
CA TYR A 123 -12.06 3.48 0.53
C TYR A 123 -11.67 3.50 -0.95
N ILE A 124 -11.58 4.70 -1.54
CA ILE A 124 -11.21 4.88 -2.96
C ILE A 124 -9.82 4.30 -3.23
N LEU A 125 -8.83 4.55 -2.37
CA LEU A 125 -7.48 4.01 -2.54
C LEU A 125 -7.50 2.49 -2.37
N ARG A 126 -8.14 1.96 -1.33
CA ARG A 126 -8.19 0.52 -1.04
C ARG A 126 -8.84 -0.30 -2.16
N HIS A 127 -9.87 0.23 -2.80
CA HIS A 127 -10.70 -0.52 -3.74
C HIS A 127 -10.58 -0.08 -5.20
N GLY A 128 -10.00 1.09 -5.45
CA GLY A 128 -10.04 1.74 -6.75
C GLY A 128 -11.46 2.19 -7.11
N VAL A 129 -11.66 2.50 -8.39
CA VAL A 129 -12.98 2.88 -8.91
C VAL A 129 -13.32 1.98 -10.09
N LYS A 130 -14.40 1.19 -9.94
CA LYS A 130 -14.87 0.27 -10.98
C LYS A 130 -15.21 1.04 -12.27
N TYR A 131 -14.91 0.43 -13.42
CA TYR A 131 -15.10 1.03 -14.75
C TYR A 131 -14.29 2.32 -14.97
N SER A 132 -13.11 2.41 -14.35
CA SER A 132 -12.14 3.47 -14.56
C SER A 132 -10.72 2.91 -14.67
N GLY A 133 -9.76 3.76 -15.01
CA GLY A 133 -8.33 3.42 -14.96
C GLY A 133 -7.74 3.38 -13.55
N MET A 134 -8.52 3.62 -12.49
CA MET A 134 -8.04 3.67 -11.11
C MET A 134 -8.10 2.27 -10.44
N PRO A 135 -6.95 1.58 -10.24
CA PRO A 135 -6.92 0.26 -9.63
C PRO A 135 -7.09 0.33 -8.10
N ALA A 136 -7.39 -0.82 -7.51
CA ALA A 136 -7.25 -1.01 -6.07
C ALA A 136 -5.79 -0.89 -5.65
N TRP A 137 -5.54 -0.18 -4.56
CA TRP A 137 -4.23 0.04 -3.99
C TRP A 137 -4.06 -0.65 -2.64
N GLY A 138 -2.81 -0.88 -2.25
CA GLY A 138 -2.43 -1.63 -1.05
C GLY A 138 -2.33 -3.12 -1.31
N GLY A 139 -1.31 -3.74 -0.71
CA GLY A 139 -1.30 -5.21 -0.62
C GLY A 139 -2.45 -5.70 0.27
N LYS A 140 -2.87 -6.96 0.11
CA LYS A 140 -3.92 -7.55 0.97
C LYS A 140 -3.55 -7.35 2.44
N GLY A 141 -4.40 -6.68 3.21
CA GLY A 141 -4.18 -6.40 4.64
C GLY A 141 -3.09 -5.36 4.94
N ARG A 142 -2.78 -4.46 4.00
CA ARG A 142 -1.85 -3.34 4.17
C ARG A 142 -2.57 -1.99 4.34
N ASP A 143 -3.59 -1.99 5.19
CA ASP A 143 -4.38 -0.78 5.51
C ASP A 143 -3.49 0.32 6.12
N ASP A 144 -2.35 -0.03 6.70
CA ASP A 144 -1.29 0.88 7.14
C ASP A 144 -0.71 1.72 5.99
N GLU A 145 -0.44 1.09 4.83
CA GLU A 145 0.03 1.79 3.64
C GLU A 145 -1.08 2.73 3.12
N ILE A 146 -2.35 2.27 3.09
CA ILE A 146 -3.53 3.08 2.72
C ILE A 146 -3.61 4.35 3.56
N ARG A 147 -3.56 4.23 4.90
CA ARG A 147 -3.62 5.37 5.80
C ARG A 147 -2.50 6.37 5.55
N ARG A 148 -1.25 5.89 5.38
CA ARG A 148 -0.11 6.76 5.05
C ARG A 148 -0.30 7.49 3.72
N MET A 149 -0.86 6.82 2.71
CA MET A 149 -1.18 7.46 1.43
C MET A 149 -2.30 8.49 1.56
N VAL A 150 -3.35 8.22 2.33
CA VAL A 150 -4.40 9.23 2.59
C VAL A 150 -3.79 10.46 3.26
N ALA A 151 -2.96 10.28 4.30
CA ALA A 151 -2.26 11.38 4.97
C ALA A 151 -1.43 12.21 3.99
N PHE A 152 -0.70 11.54 3.09
CA PHE A 152 0.09 12.20 2.05
C PHE A 152 -0.78 12.96 1.04
N VAL A 153 -1.85 12.33 0.51
CA VAL A 153 -2.79 12.96 -0.44
C VAL A 153 -3.49 14.17 0.18
N ARG A 154 -3.75 14.17 1.50
CA ARG A 154 -4.27 15.35 2.21
C ARG A 154 -3.30 16.53 2.23
N ARG A 155 -2.00 16.27 2.15
CA ARG A 155 -0.97 17.31 2.19
C ARG A 155 -0.68 17.92 0.81
N LEU A 156 -0.98 17.19 -0.28
CA LEU A 156 -0.74 17.63 -1.66
C LEU A 156 -1.20 19.06 -1.98
N PRO A 157 -2.41 19.52 -1.60
CA PRO A 157 -2.90 20.86 -1.97
C PRO A 157 -2.05 22.02 -1.44
N VAL A 158 -1.30 21.79 -0.35
CA VAL A 158 -0.49 22.81 0.34
C VAL A 158 1.00 22.50 0.29
N MET A 159 1.40 21.45 -0.42
CA MET A 159 2.78 21.00 -0.55
C MET A 159 3.47 21.75 -1.68
N SER A 160 4.68 22.25 -1.42
CA SER A 160 5.49 22.85 -2.49
C SER A 160 6.13 21.79 -3.40
N ALA A 161 6.43 22.14 -4.66
CA ALA A 161 7.16 21.25 -5.56
C ALA A 161 8.57 20.88 -5.04
N ALA A 162 9.19 21.76 -4.24
CA ALA A 162 10.47 21.48 -3.58
C ALA A 162 10.33 20.45 -2.47
N GLU A 163 9.32 20.62 -1.60
CA GLU A 163 9.00 19.67 -0.52
C GLU A 163 8.63 18.30 -1.08
N TYR A 164 7.80 18.25 -2.12
CA TYR A 164 7.43 17.00 -2.80
C TYR A 164 8.65 16.25 -3.33
N ARG A 165 9.57 16.94 -4.01
CA ARG A 165 10.81 16.34 -4.52
C ARG A 165 11.71 15.83 -3.41
N LEU A 166 11.81 16.57 -2.30
CA LEU A 166 12.59 16.14 -1.14
C LEU A 166 12.01 14.84 -0.53
N LEU A 167 10.70 14.80 -0.30
CA LEU A 167 10.02 13.66 0.30
C LEU A 167 10.05 12.42 -0.61
N SER A 168 9.82 12.59 -1.92
CA SER A 168 9.85 11.49 -2.90
C SER A 168 11.24 10.93 -3.18
N GLY A 169 12.30 11.54 -2.64
CA GLY A 169 13.68 11.07 -2.83
C GLY A 169 14.34 11.58 -4.10
N GLY A 170 13.86 12.70 -4.65
CA GLY A 170 14.45 13.36 -5.80
C GLY A 170 14.33 12.54 -7.08
N ALA A 171 13.12 12.17 -7.47
CA ALA A 171 12.90 11.78 -8.86
C ALA A 171 13.22 13.00 -9.75
N THR A 172 14.35 12.95 -10.44
CA THR A 172 14.60 13.75 -11.65
C THR A 172 13.54 13.37 -12.68
N GLY A 173 12.40 14.04 -12.61
CA GLY A 173 11.42 14.01 -13.69
C GLY A 173 12.00 14.69 -14.94
N ALA A 174 11.84 14.01 -16.07
CA ALA A 174 12.05 14.44 -17.45
C ALA A 174 13.51 14.52 -17.98
N GLY A 175 13.86 13.57 -18.84
CA GLY A 175 14.92 13.71 -19.84
C GLY A 175 16.00 12.61 -19.82
N THR A 176 16.08 11.84 -20.92
CA THR A 176 17.13 10.86 -21.29
C THR A 176 17.05 9.47 -20.65
N THR A 177 16.17 8.64 -21.21
CA THR A 177 16.31 7.18 -21.16
C THR A 177 17.45 6.76 -22.08
N ASP A 178 18.65 6.64 -21.54
CA ASP A 178 19.67 5.77 -22.13
C ASP A 178 19.46 4.36 -21.55
N ALA A 179 19.07 3.42 -22.40
CA ALA A 179 18.79 2.03 -22.04
C ALA A 179 20.00 1.29 -21.42
N ARG A 180 21.19 1.91 -21.47
CA ARG A 180 22.44 1.40 -20.86
C ARG A 180 22.60 1.78 -19.37
N THR A 181 21.78 2.68 -18.84
CA THR A 181 21.84 3.15 -17.43
C THR A 181 20.94 2.34 -16.49
N LEU A 182 20.14 1.41 -17.02
CA LEU A 182 19.32 0.46 -16.24
C LEU A 182 20.15 -0.52 -15.39
N ALA A 183 21.45 -0.64 -15.64
CA ALA A 183 22.38 -1.40 -14.78
C ALA A 183 22.83 -0.62 -13.53
N GLY A 184 22.68 0.71 -13.50
CA GLY A 184 22.94 1.58 -12.34
C GLY A 184 21.69 1.99 -11.55
N ALA A 185 20.51 1.70 -12.09
CA ALA A 185 19.21 2.10 -11.53
C ALA A 185 18.77 1.31 -10.28
N THR A 186 19.42 0.19 -9.96
CA THR A 186 18.95 -0.71 -8.88
C THR A 186 19.24 -0.19 -7.47
N LEU A 187 20.44 0.31 -7.22
CA LEU A 187 20.82 0.80 -5.89
C LEU A 187 20.24 2.21 -5.63
N ALA A 188 20.27 3.08 -6.63
CA ALA A 188 19.71 4.43 -6.56
C ALA A 188 18.23 4.42 -6.13
N GLY A 189 17.44 3.49 -6.68
CA GLY A 189 16.03 3.31 -6.29
C GLY A 189 15.86 2.85 -4.84
N CYS A 190 16.74 1.99 -4.32
CA CYS A 190 16.69 1.55 -2.92
C CYS A 190 17.03 2.69 -1.95
N VAL A 191 18.12 3.44 -2.22
CA VAL A 191 18.61 4.48 -1.30
C VAL A 191 17.69 5.70 -1.24
N ALA A 192 16.85 5.92 -2.27
CA ALA A 192 15.82 6.95 -2.27
C ALA A 192 14.86 6.85 -1.06
N CYS A 193 14.64 5.63 -0.56
CA CYS A 193 13.83 5.39 0.65
C CYS A 193 14.69 4.90 1.82
N HIS A 194 15.54 3.90 1.58
CA HIS A 194 16.31 3.21 2.61
C HIS A 194 17.63 3.88 3.01
N GLY A 195 17.95 5.03 2.41
CA GLY A 195 19.17 5.78 2.70
C GLY A 195 20.42 5.12 2.13
N ALA A 196 21.45 5.94 1.87
CA ALA A 196 22.75 5.45 1.40
C ALA A 196 23.50 4.63 2.46
N ASP A 197 23.19 4.86 3.74
CA ASP A 197 23.73 4.14 4.90
C ASP A 197 22.88 2.90 5.27
N GLY A 198 21.80 2.63 4.53
CA GLY A 198 20.87 1.54 4.82
C GLY A 198 20.04 1.74 6.10
N ARG A 199 20.05 2.92 6.72
CA ARG A 199 19.29 3.21 7.96
C ARG A 199 17.97 3.94 7.68
N GLY A 200 17.70 4.33 6.44
CA GLY A 200 16.55 5.15 6.07
C GLY A 200 16.78 6.64 6.35
N ARG A 201 15.85 7.49 5.89
CA ARG A 201 15.97 8.95 5.98
C ARG A 201 15.33 9.56 7.24
N GLY A 202 15.43 8.87 8.38
CA GLY A 202 14.80 9.29 9.65
C GLY A 202 13.30 8.99 9.77
N GLN A 203 12.76 8.15 8.89
CA GLN A 203 11.33 7.84 8.77
C GLN A 203 10.99 6.63 9.65
N PRO A 204 9.91 6.61 10.44
CA PRO A 204 9.63 5.54 11.39
C PRO A 204 9.23 4.22 10.73
N ASP A 205 8.64 4.26 9.53
CA ASP A 205 8.05 3.12 8.82
C ASP A 205 9.00 2.45 7.81
N ILE A 206 10.12 3.09 7.46
CA ILE A 206 11.09 2.55 6.50
C ILE A 206 12.13 1.70 7.22
N PRO A 207 12.19 0.37 6.99
CA PRO A 207 13.09 -0.48 7.75
C PRO A 207 14.56 -0.17 7.47
N VAL A 208 15.37 -0.33 8.53
CA VAL A 208 16.83 -0.41 8.44
C VAL A 208 17.19 -1.71 7.72
N LEU A 209 17.93 -1.59 6.62
CA LEU A 209 18.46 -2.70 5.82
C LEU A 209 19.91 -3.01 6.19
N GLY A 210 20.67 -2.00 6.61
CA GLY A 210 22.07 -2.15 6.99
C GLY A 210 22.24 -3.22 8.07
N GLY A 211 23.23 -4.11 7.92
CA GLY A 211 23.54 -5.16 8.89
C GLY A 211 22.48 -6.25 9.03
N GLN A 212 21.46 -6.27 8.16
CA GLN A 212 20.49 -7.36 8.10
C GLN A 212 21.10 -8.58 7.38
N ARG A 213 20.55 -9.76 7.62
CA ARG A 213 21.03 -10.99 6.97
C ARG A 213 20.76 -10.97 5.47
N GLY A 214 21.79 -11.18 4.66
CA GLY A 214 21.69 -11.23 3.19
C GLY A 214 20.63 -12.23 2.71
N GLY A 215 20.63 -13.45 3.24
CA GLY A 215 19.60 -14.45 2.88
C GLY A 215 18.17 -14.02 3.22
N TYR A 216 17.96 -13.28 4.31
CA TYR A 216 16.64 -12.74 4.65
C TYR A 216 16.24 -11.59 3.71
N LEU A 217 17.17 -10.70 3.37
CA LEU A 217 16.92 -9.61 2.42
C LEU A 217 16.59 -10.13 1.03
N GLU A 218 17.35 -11.10 0.52
CA GLU A 218 17.09 -11.74 -0.78
C GLU A 218 15.72 -12.42 -0.78
N ALA A 219 15.43 -13.25 0.23
CA ALA A 219 14.15 -13.93 0.35
C ALA A 219 12.98 -12.94 0.48
N THR A 220 13.19 -11.81 1.16
CA THR A 220 12.21 -10.74 1.30
C THR A 220 11.94 -10.05 -0.04
N LEU A 221 12.98 -9.67 -0.78
CA LEU A 221 12.84 -9.08 -2.12
C LEU A 221 12.13 -10.05 -3.07
N ALA A 222 12.47 -11.34 -3.01
CA ALA A 222 11.81 -12.36 -3.80
C ALA A 222 10.33 -12.52 -3.44
N ALA A 223 10.01 -12.53 -2.15
CA ALA A 223 8.63 -12.61 -1.68
C ALA A 223 7.80 -11.37 -2.05
N TYR A 224 8.40 -10.19 -2.14
CA TYR A 224 7.72 -9.01 -2.68
C TYR A 224 7.47 -9.14 -4.18
N ALA A 225 8.47 -9.59 -4.94
CA ALA A 225 8.37 -9.71 -6.40
C ALA A 225 7.31 -10.74 -6.85
N ASP A 226 7.14 -11.83 -6.08
CA ASP A 226 6.15 -12.89 -6.38
C ASP A 226 4.83 -12.76 -5.60
N GLY A 227 4.67 -11.69 -4.81
CA GLY A 227 3.45 -11.40 -4.06
C GLY A 227 3.24 -12.23 -2.78
N ARG A 228 4.15 -13.14 -2.40
CA ARG A 228 4.05 -13.85 -1.10
C ARG A 228 4.17 -12.91 0.10
N ARG A 229 4.79 -11.74 -0.09
CA ARG A 229 4.87 -10.66 0.90
C ARG A 229 4.19 -9.42 0.33
N GLN A 230 3.17 -8.93 1.03
CA GLN A 230 2.32 -7.83 0.57
C GLN A 230 2.95 -6.47 0.91
N SER A 231 3.13 -5.61 -0.09
CA SER A 231 3.43 -4.18 0.03
C SER A 231 3.23 -3.53 -1.33
N ALA A 232 2.39 -2.50 -1.41
CA ALA A 232 2.25 -1.77 -2.66
C ALA A 232 3.54 -1.01 -3.03
N VAL A 233 4.31 -0.56 -2.03
CA VAL A 233 5.59 0.12 -2.24
C VAL A 233 6.65 -0.85 -2.76
N MET A 234 6.95 -1.90 -1.97
CA MET A 234 8.06 -2.79 -2.30
C MET A 234 7.73 -3.78 -3.42
N ALA A 235 6.46 -4.11 -3.69
CA ALA A 235 6.12 -4.96 -4.83
C ALA A 235 6.50 -4.30 -6.16
N ASN A 236 6.20 -3.00 -6.33
CA ASN A 236 6.57 -2.26 -7.54
C ASN A 236 8.09 -2.22 -7.75
N VAL A 237 8.84 -1.97 -6.68
CA VAL A 237 10.31 -1.95 -6.73
C VAL A 237 10.87 -3.34 -7.01
N ALA A 238 10.34 -4.39 -6.36
CA ALA A 238 10.87 -5.74 -6.46
C ALA A 238 10.50 -6.46 -7.76
N ALA A 239 9.35 -6.13 -8.36
CA ALA A 239 8.83 -6.80 -9.56
C ALA A 239 9.77 -6.68 -10.78
N VAL A 240 10.55 -5.60 -10.86
CA VAL A 240 11.50 -5.37 -11.96
C VAL A 240 12.91 -5.93 -11.69
N LEU A 241 13.14 -6.55 -10.52
CA LEU A 241 14.45 -7.05 -10.13
C LEU A 241 14.65 -8.50 -10.56
N THR A 242 15.75 -8.74 -11.29
CA THR A 242 16.24 -10.09 -11.56
C THR A 242 16.70 -10.78 -10.26
N PRO A 243 16.73 -12.12 -10.20
CA PRO A 243 17.28 -12.85 -9.06
C PRO A 243 18.73 -12.45 -8.73
N ALA A 244 19.55 -12.17 -9.75
CA ALA A 244 20.93 -11.72 -9.57
C ALA A 244 21.00 -10.32 -8.92
N GLN A 245 20.16 -9.38 -9.35
CA GLN A 245 20.06 -8.05 -8.73
C GLN A 245 19.57 -8.14 -7.28
N ARG A 246 18.59 -9.01 -6.99
CA ARG A 246 18.11 -9.23 -5.61
C ARG A 246 19.24 -9.72 -4.69
N ARG A 247 20.04 -10.69 -5.16
CA ARG A 247 21.23 -11.16 -4.44
C ARG A 247 22.25 -10.05 -4.21
N ALA A 248 22.59 -9.30 -5.25
CA ALA A 248 23.58 -8.24 -5.17
C ALA A 248 23.16 -7.13 -4.18
N LEU A 249 21.90 -6.68 -4.25
CA LEU A 249 21.35 -5.68 -3.33
C LEU A 249 21.29 -6.20 -1.88
N ALA A 250 20.88 -7.46 -1.70
CA ALA A 250 20.84 -8.09 -0.39
C ALA A 250 22.25 -8.19 0.22
N ALA A 251 23.25 -8.60 -0.56
CA ALA A 251 24.64 -8.64 -0.11
C ALA A 251 25.17 -7.24 0.23
N HIS A 252 24.84 -6.24 -0.58
CA HIS A 252 25.26 -4.85 -0.37
C HIS A 252 24.77 -4.29 0.97
N PHE A 253 23.46 -4.32 1.24
CA PHE A 253 22.92 -3.82 2.51
C PHE A 253 23.33 -4.68 3.71
N ALA A 254 23.48 -5.99 3.53
CA ALA A 254 23.95 -6.87 4.60
C ALA A 254 25.37 -6.55 5.06
N ALA A 255 26.23 -6.06 4.16
CA ALA A 255 27.61 -5.68 4.47
C ALA A 255 27.73 -4.31 5.14
N MET A 256 26.68 -3.50 5.15
CA MET A 256 26.71 -2.17 5.79
C MET A 256 26.65 -2.27 7.32
N PRO A 257 27.21 -1.29 8.05
CA PRO A 257 26.93 -1.13 9.47
C PRO A 257 25.44 -0.76 9.65
N GLY A 258 24.79 -1.31 10.66
CA GLY A 258 23.33 -1.13 10.76
C GLY A 258 22.74 -1.63 12.05
N LEU A 259 21.82 -2.60 11.93
CA LEU A 259 21.13 -3.25 13.03
C LEU A 259 22.09 -3.75 14.13
N GLY A 260 21.57 -3.88 15.35
CA GLY A 260 22.34 -4.28 16.53
C GLY A 260 22.34 -3.27 17.68
N ALA A 261 21.40 -2.33 17.72
CA ALA A 261 21.26 -1.43 18.87
C ALA A 261 20.91 -2.20 20.15
N ALA A 262 21.35 -1.68 21.30
CA ALA A 262 20.96 -2.24 22.59
C ALA A 262 19.43 -2.11 22.78
N PRO A 263 18.76 -3.13 23.34
CA PRO A 263 17.33 -3.07 23.54
C PRO A 263 16.95 -2.01 24.59
N ALA A 264 15.72 -1.51 24.49
CA ALA A 264 15.18 -0.57 25.46
C ALA A 264 14.99 -1.23 26.83
N ARG A 265 14.91 -0.40 27.87
CA ARG A 265 14.66 -0.84 29.24
C ARG A 265 13.16 -1.00 29.49
N ASP A 266 12.60 -2.12 29.04
CA ASP A 266 11.24 -2.55 29.37
C ASP A 266 11.28 -3.96 29.96
N ALA A 267 10.95 -4.08 31.25
CA ALA A 267 11.00 -5.35 31.98
C ALA A 267 9.97 -6.37 31.47
N ARG A 268 8.79 -5.91 31.04
CA ARG A 268 7.70 -6.77 30.60
C ARG A 268 7.96 -7.28 29.18
N ALA A 269 8.43 -6.42 28.28
CA ALA A 269 8.90 -6.83 26.96
C ALA A 269 10.11 -7.77 27.06
N ARG A 270 11.08 -7.47 27.92
CA ARG A 270 12.24 -8.33 28.18
C ARG A 270 11.84 -9.73 28.61
N LEU A 271 10.87 -9.85 29.52
CA LEU A 271 10.37 -11.15 29.99
C LEU A 271 9.85 -12.00 28.81
N ILE A 272 9.03 -11.41 27.93
CA ILE A 272 8.50 -12.11 26.76
C ILE A 272 9.62 -12.48 25.78
N VAL A 273 10.59 -11.57 25.56
CA VAL A 273 11.71 -11.82 24.64
C VAL A 273 12.58 -12.98 25.12
N GLU A 274 12.87 -13.05 26.42
CA GLU A 274 13.76 -14.04 27.01
C GLU A 274 13.05 -15.36 27.35
N ARG A 275 11.78 -15.33 27.76
CA ARG A 275 11.06 -16.51 28.28
C ARG A 275 9.79 -16.87 27.53
N GLY A 276 9.23 -15.96 26.72
CA GLY A 276 7.93 -16.15 26.08
C GLY A 276 6.76 -16.03 27.05
N LEU A 277 5.57 -16.47 26.62
CA LEU A 277 4.34 -16.55 27.39
C LEU A 277 3.72 -17.96 27.24
N PRO A 278 4.02 -18.90 28.14
CA PRO A 278 3.54 -20.28 28.06
C PRO A 278 2.01 -20.40 27.97
N GLU A 279 1.28 -19.55 28.68
CA GLU A 279 -0.19 -19.51 28.73
C GLU A 279 -0.82 -19.14 27.37
N ARG A 280 -0.06 -18.48 26.50
CA ARG A 280 -0.46 -18.20 25.10
C ARG A 280 0.29 -19.06 24.08
N GLN A 281 1.06 -20.05 24.54
CA GLN A 281 1.96 -20.86 23.72
C GLN A 281 2.93 -19.98 22.89
N LEU A 282 3.31 -18.81 23.40
CA LEU A 282 4.24 -17.90 22.75
C LEU A 282 5.66 -18.27 23.18
N PRO A 283 6.51 -18.84 22.30
CA PRO A 283 7.90 -19.11 22.64
C PRO A 283 8.69 -17.80 22.83
N ALA A 284 9.81 -17.89 23.55
CA ALA A 284 10.75 -16.77 23.67
C ALA A 284 11.23 -16.30 22.29
N CYS A 285 11.18 -14.99 22.04
CA CYS A 285 11.65 -14.39 20.80
C CYS A 285 13.14 -14.73 20.55
N ALA A 286 13.94 -14.73 21.62
CA ALA A 286 15.37 -15.01 21.59
C ALA A 286 15.72 -16.42 21.10
N SER A 287 14.81 -17.40 21.21
CA SER A 287 15.02 -18.77 20.71
C SER A 287 15.32 -18.80 19.20
N CYS A 288 14.78 -17.82 18.48
CA CYS A 288 14.95 -17.66 17.03
C CYS A 288 15.70 -16.37 16.66
N HIS A 289 15.47 -15.24 17.32
CA HIS A 289 15.98 -13.94 16.87
C HIS A 289 17.26 -13.46 17.58
N ALA A 290 17.85 -14.28 18.45
CA ALA A 290 19.11 -13.93 19.10
C ALA A 290 20.30 -13.83 18.10
N PRO A 291 21.37 -13.11 18.46
CA PRO A 291 22.62 -13.10 17.68
C PRO A 291 23.09 -14.52 17.33
N GLY A 292 23.61 -14.70 16.11
CA GLY A 292 24.06 -16.01 15.59
C GLY A 292 22.97 -16.93 15.02
N LYS A 293 21.68 -16.67 15.25
CA LYS A 293 20.57 -17.47 14.67
C LYS A 293 20.27 -17.10 13.22
N PRO A 294 19.77 -17.99 12.34
CA PRO A 294 19.55 -17.67 10.92
C PRO A 294 18.39 -16.68 10.65
N GLN A 295 17.49 -16.47 11.60
CA GLN A 295 16.34 -15.55 11.48
C GLN A 295 16.77 -14.07 11.46
N PRO A 296 15.94 -13.16 10.90
CA PRO A 296 16.31 -11.76 10.76
C PRO A 296 16.66 -11.10 12.11
N VAL A 297 17.60 -10.18 12.04
CA VAL A 297 17.97 -9.31 13.16
C VAL A 297 16.82 -8.34 13.44
N LEU A 298 16.37 -8.31 14.70
CA LEU A 298 15.33 -7.38 15.16
C LEU A 298 15.92 -6.18 15.90
N ALA A 299 17.03 -6.38 16.62
CA ALA A 299 17.69 -5.34 17.40
C ALA A 299 18.12 -4.15 16.53
N GLY A 300 17.75 -2.93 16.93
CA GLY A 300 17.98 -1.68 16.19
C GLY A 300 17.08 -1.48 14.97
N GLN A 301 16.05 -2.32 14.78
CA GLN A 301 15.04 -2.08 13.75
C GLN A 301 14.00 -1.08 14.24
N ARG A 302 13.33 -0.35 13.34
CA ARG A 302 12.36 0.68 13.74
C ARG A 302 11.13 0.11 14.43
N ALA A 303 10.70 0.76 15.51
CA ALA A 303 9.54 0.33 16.29
C ALA A 303 8.26 0.29 15.42
N VAL A 304 7.98 1.34 14.64
CA VAL A 304 6.77 1.37 13.79
C VAL A 304 6.80 0.25 12.75
N TYR A 305 7.93 0.04 12.05
CA TYR A 305 8.04 -1.06 11.10
C TYR A 305 7.82 -2.45 11.75
N LEU A 306 8.40 -2.68 12.94
CA LEU A 306 8.21 -3.95 13.66
C LEU A 306 6.76 -4.13 14.10
N ALA A 307 6.15 -3.10 14.68
CA ALA A 307 4.75 -3.13 15.14
C ALA A 307 3.78 -3.36 13.97
N GLU A 308 3.94 -2.62 12.87
CA GLU A 308 3.14 -2.82 11.65
C GLU A 308 3.32 -4.23 11.09
N ARG A 309 4.55 -4.78 11.11
CA ARG A 309 4.80 -6.13 10.62
C ARG A 309 4.11 -7.19 11.47
N LEU A 310 4.14 -7.04 12.80
CA LEU A 310 3.45 -7.93 13.73
C LEU A 310 1.93 -7.84 13.56
N ARG A 311 1.36 -6.64 13.48
CA ARG A 311 -0.08 -6.44 13.24
C ARG A 311 -0.54 -7.04 11.93
N HIS A 312 0.23 -6.84 10.86
CA HIS A 312 -0.09 -7.41 9.56
C HIS A 312 -0.13 -8.94 9.59
N TRP A 313 0.82 -9.57 10.28
CA TRP A 313 0.84 -11.02 10.47
C TRP A 313 -0.26 -11.55 11.38
N ARG A 314 -0.62 -10.78 12.40
CA ARG A 314 -1.75 -11.08 13.29
C ARG A 314 -3.07 -11.11 12.51
N GLY A 315 -3.25 -10.15 11.59
CA GLY A 315 -4.49 -9.96 10.84
C GLY A 315 -5.61 -9.39 11.70
N ASP A 316 -6.84 -9.41 11.18
CA ASP A 316 -8.04 -9.02 11.92
C ASP A 316 -8.45 -10.15 12.87
N GLU A 317 -8.52 -9.84 14.17
CA GLU A 317 -8.95 -10.79 15.21
C GLU A 317 -10.37 -11.30 14.99
N LYS A 318 -11.23 -10.51 14.33
CA LYS A 318 -12.62 -10.86 14.04
C LYS A 318 -12.77 -11.79 12.83
N ILE A 319 -11.72 -11.96 12.02
CA ILE A 319 -11.78 -12.74 10.78
C ILE A 319 -10.82 -13.93 10.88
N VAL A 320 -11.39 -15.11 11.14
CA VAL A 320 -10.66 -16.37 11.06
C VAL A 320 -10.57 -16.81 9.59
N ASP A 321 -9.55 -16.34 8.87
CA ASP A 321 -9.28 -16.79 7.48
C ASP A 321 -8.46 -18.09 7.53
N ALA A 322 -9.11 -19.24 7.27
CA ALA A 322 -8.44 -20.55 7.25
C ALA A 322 -7.32 -20.67 6.20
N ARG A 323 -7.22 -19.71 5.26
CA ARG A 323 -6.15 -19.63 4.26
C ARG A 323 -4.94 -18.80 4.72
N GLN A 324 -4.94 -18.35 5.97
CA GLN A 324 -3.83 -17.60 6.55
C GLN A 324 -2.52 -18.41 6.43
N PRO A 325 -1.38 -17.75 6.13
CA PRO A 325 -0.12 -18.46 6.01
C PRO A 325 0.23 -19.20 7.31
N GLN A 326 0.56 -20.48 7.18
CA GLN A 326 1.07 -21.32 8.28
C GLN A 326 2.58 -21.12 8.49
N GLN A 327 3.10 -19.97 8.05
CA GLN A 327 4.48 -19.58 8.31
C GLN A 327 4.64 -19.26 9.80
N VAL A 328 5.88 -19.43 10.29
CA VAL A 328 6.20 -19.30 11.73
C VAL A 328 5.72 -17.96 12.29
N MET A 329 6.12 -16.83 11.70
CA MET A 329 5.82 -15.52 12.29
C MET A 329 4.34 -15.13 12.31
N PRO A 330 3.51 -15.39 11.29
CA PRO A 330 2.05 -15.29 11.40
C PRO A 330 1.45 -16.03 12.60
N VAL A 331 1.89 -17.26 12.86
CA VAL A 331 1.42 -18.04 14.01
C VAL A 331 1.89 -17.40 15.32
N ILE A 332 3.15 -16.98 15.39
CA ILE A 332 3.71 -16.30 16.57
C ILE A 332 3.00 -14.97 16.85
N ALA A 333 2.78 -14.14 15.82
CA ALA A 333 2.16 -12.81 15.96
C ALA A 333 0.73 -12.89 16.50
N ARG A 334 -0.05 -13.92 16.12
CA ARG A 334 -1.39 -14.17 16.67
C ARG A 334 -1.39 -14.52 18.15
N ARG A 335 -0.26 -14.97 18.70
CA ARG A 335 -0.11 -15.32 20.12
C ARG A 335 0.38 -14.14 20.97
N ILE A 336 0.93 -13.09 20.34
CA ILE A 336 1.36 -11.87 21.03
C ILE A 336 0.11 -11.07 21.47
N PRO A 337 0.01 -10.68 22.76
CA PRO A 337 -1.04 -9.75 23.21
C PRO A 337 -0.95 -8.40 22.46
N GLU A 338 -2.07 -7.81 22.05
CA GLU A 338 -2.04 -6.56 21.26
C GLU A 338 -1.31 -5.43 21.99
N GLU A 339 -1.57 -5.32 23.29
CA GLU A 339 -0.95 -4.33 24.15
C GLU A 339 0.57 -4.50 24.27
N MET A 340 1.11 -5.65 23.86
CA MET A 340 2.55 -5.94 23.86
C MET A 340 3.21 -5.74 22.49
N ILE A 341 2.47 -5.49 21.40
CA ILE A 341 3.09 -5.27 20.09
C ILE A 341 4.00 -4.03 20.10
N GLU A 342 3.51 -2.88 20.54
CA GLU A 342 4.31 -1.65 20.63
C GLU A 342 5.47 -1.78 21.62
N PRO A 343 5.26 -2.26 22.86
CA PRO A 343 6.36 -2.48 23.81
C PRO A 343 7.46 -3.40 23.27
N LEU A 344 7.09 -4.51 22.61
CA LEU A 344 8.07 -5.41 22.00
C LEU A 344 8.82 -4.75 20.84
N ALA A 345 8.11 -4.00 20.00
CA ALA A 345 8.71 -3.28 18.89
C ALA A 345 9.71 -2.21 19.35
N ARG A 346 9.34 -1.41 20.36
CA ARG A 346 10.20 -0.41 21.00
C ARG A 346 11.39 -1.05 21.71
N TYR A 347 11.17 -2.17 22.39
CA TYR A 347 12.23 -2.95 23.03
C TYR A 347 13.32 -3.32 22.01
N PHE A 348 12.94 -3.87 20.85
CA PHE A 348 13.91 -4.20 19.81
C PHE A 348 14.51 -2.95 19.14
N ALA A 349 13.76 -1.85 19.04
CA ALA A 349 14.27 -0.61 18.47
C ALA A 349 15.30 0.11 19.34
N GLY A 350 15.27 -0.11 20.65
CA GLY A 350 16.06 0.66 21.61
C GLY A 350 15.43 2.00 22.00
N GLU A 351 14.09 2.10 21.89
CA GLU A 351 13.30 3.34 22.08
C GLU A 351 12.43 3.36 23.34
#